data_AF-A0A1B6EEW9-F1
#
_entry.id   AF-A0A1B6EEW9-F1
#
_cell.length_a   1.000
_cell.length_b   1.000
_cell.length_c   1.000
_cell.angle_alpha   90.00
_cell.angle_beta   90.00
_cell.angle_gamma   90.00
#
_symmetry.space_group_name_H-M   'P 1'
#
loop_
_entity.id
_entity.type
_entity.pdbx_description
1 polymer ?
#
loop_
_entity_poly.entity_id
_entity_poly.type
_entity_poly.pdbx_seq_one_letter_code
_entity_poly.pdbx_strand_id
1 'polypeptide(L)'
;MHSVGWQGRHDAVLGRLSRAIPRAVGDVRVNQTCPRVVSDLQPDLVVINEDERTVRIVDVAVPFENRSLALVEAGNHKVNKYASLAEKYREKGYEVSLDAFILGALGSWDRANEGVLKHLRVSPRYARVMRRLMVSDVIRWSRDIYVTHVTGHQQ
;
A
#
# COMPACT_ATOMS: atom_id res chain seq x y z
N MET A 1 -8.31 -1.06 -21.38
CA MET A 1 -7.54 -2.33 -21.39
C MET A 1 -6.35 -2.28 -20.42
N HIS A 2 -5.47 -1.26 -20.48
CA HIS A 2 -4.33 -1.14 -19.55
C HIS A 2 -4.71 -0.97 -18.07
N SER A 3 -5.85 -0.34 -17.79
CA SER A 3 -6.32 -0.07 -16.41
C SER A 3 -6.54 -1.34 -15.57
N VAL A 4 -7.02 -2.43 -16.18
CA VAL A 4 -7.30 -3.69 -15.45
C VAL A 4 -6.01 -4.34 -14.97
N GLY A 5 -4.98 -4.40 -15.83
CA GLY A 5 -3.69 -4.97 -15.44
C GLY A 5 -2.95 -4.10 -14.42
N TRP A 6 -3.04 -2.77 -14.54
CA TRP A 6 -2.47 -1.85 -13.55
C TRP A 6 -3.14 -2.00 -12.18
N GLN A 7 -4.47 -2.12 -12.16
CA GLN A 7 -5.23 -2.34 -10.93
C GLN A 7 -4.93 -3.73 -10.34
N GLY A 8 -4.91 -4.79 -11.15
CA GLY A 8 -4.61 -6.15 -10.68
C GLY A 8 -3.22 -6.27 -10.04
N ARG A 9 -2.22 -5.56 -10.59
CA ARG A 9 -0.88 -5.46 -10.00
C ARG A 9 -0.89 -4.80 -8.62
N HIS A 10 -1.60 -3.69 -8.50
CA HIS A 10 -1.75 -2.95 -7.24
C HIS A 10 -2.52 -3.78 -6.20
N ASP A 11 -3.65 -4.36 -6.59
CA ASP A 11 -4.51 -5.18 -5.73
C ASP A 11 -3.79 -6.43 -5.22
N ALA A 12 -2.91 -7.03 -6.01
CA ALA A 12 -2.12 -8.19 -5.58
C ALA A 12 -1.18 -7.83 -4.41
N VAL A 13 -0.54 -6.66 -4.46
CA VAL A 13 0.29 -6.14 -3.37
C VAL A 13 -0.57 -5.82 -2.16
N LEU A 14 -1.63 -5.02 -2.34
CA LEU A 14 -2.53 -4.60 -1.27
C LEU A 14 -3.20 -5.80 -0.57
N GLY A 15 -3.60 -6.80 -1.34
CA GLY A 15 -4.21 -8.04 -0.83
C GLY A 15 -3.24 -8.89 -0.01
N ARG A 16 -1.94 -8.92 -0.35
CA ARG A 16 -0.94 -9.58 0.50
C ARG A 16 -0.66 -8.79 1.77
N LEU A 17 -0.54 -7.47 1.65
CA LEU A 17 -0.24 -6.59 2.78
C LEU A 17 -1.36 -6.64 3.83
N SER A 18 -2.61 -6.49 3.40
CA SER A 18 -3.77 -6.50 4.32
C SER A 18 -3.91 -7.84 5.07
N ARG A 19 -3.73 -8.98 4.38
CA ARG A 19 -3.79 -10.31 5.00
C ARG A 19 -2.61 -10.60 5.94
N ALA A 20 -1.51 -9.87 5.82
CA ALA A 20 -0.34 -10.03 6.67
C ALA A 20 -0.50 -9.39 8.05
N ILE A 21 -1.44 -8.45 8.19
CA ILE A 21 -1.66 -7.70 9.42
C ILE A 21 -2.35 -8.62 10.44
N PRO A 22 -1.75 -8.83 11.62
CA PRO A 22 -2.43 -9.56 12.68
C PRO A 22 -3.73 -8.85 13.09
N ARG A 23 -4.81 -9.61 13.31
CA ARG A 23 -6.10 -9.04 13.74
C ARG A 23 -6.02 -8.22 15.04
N ALA A 24 -5.06 -8.53 15.90
CA ALA A 24 -4.81 -7.81 17.15
C ALA A 24 -4.25 -6.38 16.94
N VAL A 25 -3.82 -6.01 15.73
CA VAL A 25 -3.30 -4.66 15.45
C VAL A 25 -4.42 -3.64 15.36
N GLY A 26 -5.63 -4.05 14.98
CA GLY A 26 -6.78 -3.18 14.85
C GLY A 26 -7.73 -3.62 13.73
N ASP A 27 -8.76 -2.80 13.51
CA ASP A 27 -9.71 -2.97 12.42
C ASP A 27 -9.07 -2.55 11.10
N VAL A 28 -8.90 -3.52 10.19
CA VAL A 28 -8.23 -3.35 8.90
C VAL A 28 -9.27 -3.04 7.82
N ARG A 29 -9.15 -1.87 7.21
CA ARG A 29 -9.98 -1.40 6.09
C ARG A 29 -9.16 -1.27 4.83
N VAL A 30 -9.73 -1.70 3.71
CA VAL A 30 -9.09 -1.68 2.39
C VAL A 30 -10.01 -0.95 1.42
N ASN A 31 -9.49 0.06 0.71
CA ASN A 31 -10.22 0.86 -0.28
C ASN A 31 -11.58 1.38 0.24
N GLN A 32 -11.60 1.88 1.48
CA GLN A 32 -12.82 2.35 2.15
C GLN A 32 -12.61 3.76 2.70
N THR A 33 -13.70 4.50 2.79
CA THR A 33 -13.72 5.79 3.49
C THR A 33 -13.35 5.61 4.95
N CYS A 34 -12.60 6.56 5.48
CA CYS A 34 -12.19 6.55 6.88
C CYS A 34 -13.40 6.76 7.81
N PRO A 35 -13.70 5.83 8.73
CA PRO A 35 -14.75 6.02 9.71
C PRO A 35 -14.36 7.13 10.69
N ARG A 36 -15.33 7.64 11.46
CA ARG A 36 -15.13 8.66 12.50
C ARG A 36 -14.66 10.02 12.01
N VAL A 37 -14.32 10.19 10.74
CA VAL A 37 -13.90 11.46 10.15
C VAL A 37 -14.69 11.69 8.87
N VAL A 38 -15.19 12.91 8.67
CA VAL A 38 -15.85 13.27 7.40
C VAL A 38 -14.77 13.51 6.35
N SER A 39 -14.68 12.60 5.38
CA SER A 39 -13.73 12.65 4.28
C SER A 39 -14.19 11.73 3.14
N ASP A 40 -14.10 12.21 1.90
CA ASP A 40 -14.33 11.40 0.69
C ASP A 40 -13.06 10.62 0.27
N LEU A 41 -11.96 10.79 1.01
CA LEU A 41 -10.72 10.08 0.74
C LEU A 41 -10.85 8.60 1.12
N GLN A 42 -10.36 7.75 0.21
CA GLN A 42 -10.30 6.30 0.36
C GLN A 42 -8.83 5.88 0.22
N PRO A 43 -8.08 5.80 1.34
CA PRO A 43 -6.74 5.23 1.32
C PRO A 43 -6.78 3.74 0.96
N ASP A 44 -5.69 3.24 0.37
CA ASP A 44 -5.60 1.83 0.01
C ASP A 44 -5.77 0.91 1.24
N LEU A 45 -5.17 1.29 2.37
CA LEU A 45 -5.20 0.54 3.62
C LEU A 45 -5.27 1.49 4.82
N VAL A 46 -6.19 1.20 5.74
CA VAL A 46 -6.30 1.89 7.04
C VAL A 46 -6.42 0.86 8.14
N VAL A 47 -5.61 1.00 9.19
CA VAL A 47 -5.71 0.17 10.40
C VAL A 47 -6.02 1.06 11.59
N ILE A 48 -7.16 0.82 12.24
CA ILE A 48 -7.61 1.60 13.39
C ILE A 48 -7.58 0.72 14.63
N ASN A 49 -6.80 1.13 15.62
CA ASN A 49 -6.78 0.53 16.94
C ASN A 49 -7.46 1.49 17.93
N GLU A 50 -8.63 1.12 18.42
CA GLU A 50 -9.37 1.95 19.37
C GLU A 50 -8.75 1.94 20.76
N ASP A 51 -8.24 0.79 21.20
CA ASP A 51 -7.67 0.60 22.53
C ASP A 51 -6.37 1.39 22.70
N GLU A 52 -5.49 1.32 21.69
CA GLU A 52 -4.24 2.07 21.65
C GLU A 52 -4.42 3.50 21.10
N ARG A 53 -5.62 3.88 20.65
CA ARG A 53 -5.90 5.15 19.95
C ARG A 53 -4.91 5.43 18.81
N THR A 54 -4.65 4.43 17.96
CA THR A 54 -3.75 4.59 16.81
C THR A 54 -4.46 4.41 15.47
N VAL A 55 -4.07 5.19 14.47
CA VAL A 55 -4.53 5.05 13.08
C VAL A 55 -3.32 4.99 12.17
N ARG A 56 -3.23 3.94 11.35
CA ARG A 56 -2.17 3.75 10.36
C ARG A 56 -2.81 3.82 8.98
N ILE A 57 -2.42 4.82 8.19
CA ILE A 57 -2.90 5.00 6.81
C ILE A 57 -1.73 4.65 5.89
N VAL A 58 -1.94 3.65 5.03
CA VAL A 58 -0.92 3.14 4.12
C VAL A 58 -1.45 3.18 2.69
N ASP A 59 -0.68 3.78 1.79
CA ASP A 59 -1.02 3.85 0.38
C ASP A 59 0.00 3.07 -0.46
N VAL A 60 -0.48 2.14 -1.26
CA VAL A 60 0.33 1.21 -2.07
C VAL A 60 0.61 1.83 -3.44
N ALA A 61 1.86 1.78 -3.89
CA ALA A 61 2.22 2.27 -5.22
C ALA A 61 3.09 1.25 -5.96
N VAL A 62 2.79 1.05 -7.26
CA VAL A 62 3.62 0.25 -8.16
C VAL A 62 4.11 1.06 -9.37
N PRO A 63 4.99 2.05 -9.16
CA PRO A 63 5.52 2.90 -10.23
C PRO A 63 6.50 2.15 -11.16
N PHE A 64 6.72 2.70 -12.36
CA PHE A 64 7.80 2.24 -13.23
C PHE A 64 9.16 2.73 -12.71
N GLU A 65 10.15 1.84 -12.68
CA GLU A 65 11.45 2.04 -12.01
C GLU A 65 12.45 2.84 -12.85
N ASN A 66 12.05 3.96 -13.45
CA ASN A 66 12.94 4.67 -14.37
C ASN A 66 14.09 5.41 -13.62
N ARG A 67 13.88 5.82 -12.35
CA ARG A 67 14.87 6.42 -11.42
C ARG A 67 14.39 6.30 -9.95
N SER A 68 15.32 6.27 -8.99
CA SER A 68 15.01 6.25 -7.54
C SER A 68 14.20 7.45 -7.06
N LEU A 69 14.40 8.63 -7.67
CA LEU A 69 13.65 9.86 -7.34
C LEU A 69 12.15 9.72 -7.61
N ALA A 70 11.76 9.01 -8.68
CA ALA A 70 10.36 8.82 -9.05
C ALA A 70 9.59 7.95 -8.02
N LEU A 71 10.30 7.06 -7.31
CA LEU A 71 9.73 6.28 -6.21
C LEU A 71 9.44 7.20 -5.01
N VAL A 72 10.41 8.04 -4.65
CA VAL A 72 10.30 8.98 -3.52
C VAL A 72 9.21 10.02 -3.77
N GLU A 73 9.14 10.58 -4.98
CA GLU A 73 8.11 11.56 -5.36
C GLU A 73 6.70 10.96 -5.32
N ALA A 74 6.54 9.71 -5.79
CA ALA A 74 5.26 9.00 -5.73
C ALA A 74 4.80 8.76 -4.27
N GLY A 75 5.75 8.43 -3.37
CA GLY A 75 5.49 8.32 -1.95
C GLY A 75 5.06 9.64 -1.31
N ASN A 76 5.83 10.71 -1.55
CA ASN A 76 5.56 12.05 -0.99
C ASN A 76 4.21 12.62 -1.44
N HIS A 77 3.84 12.43 -2.71
CA HIS A 77 2.54 12.87 -3.21
C HIS A 77 1.37 12.18 -2.49
N LYS A 78 1.52 10.89 -2.17
CA LYS A 78 0.51 10.10 -1.44
C LYS A 78 0.43 10.51 0.04
N VAL A 79 1.56 10.73 0.70
CA VAL A 79 1.59 11.27 2.08
C VAL A 79 0.88 12.62 2.16
N ASN A 80 1.18 13.53 1.22
CA ASN A 80 0.56 14.86 1.18
C ASN A 80 -0.97 14.79 0.96
N LYS A 81 -1.44 13.84 0.12
CA LYS A 81 -2.87 13.65 -0.15
C LYS A 81 -3.68 13.34 1.12
N TYR A 82 -3.14 12.57 2.05
CA TYR A 82 -3.83 12.15 3.27
C TYR A 82 -3.45 12.98 4.51
N ALA A 83 -2.65 14.04 4.36
CA ALA A 83 -2.26 14.91 5.48
C ALA A 83 -3.49 15.49 6.21
N SER A 84 -4.47 16.01 5.47
CA SER A 84 -5.70 16.56 6.03
C SER A 84 -6.55 15.51 6.76
N LEU A 85 -6.49 14.25 6.32
CA LEU A 85 -7.17 13.13 6.97
C LEU A 85 -6.48 12.76 8.28
N ALA A 86 -5.14 12.76 8.30
CA ALA A 86 -4.38 12.53 9.51
C ALA A 86 -4.65 13.59 10.58
N GLU A 87 -4.71 14.87 10.20
CA GLU A 87 -5.02 15.95 11.16
C GLU A 87 -6.39 15.75 11.82
N LYS A 88 -7.43 15.42 11.04
CA LYS A 88 -8.77 15.17 11.59
C LYS A 88 -8.82 14.00 12.59
N TYR A 89 -7.96 12.99 12.42
CA TYR A 89 -7.82 11.91 13.41
C TYR A 89 -7.01 12.36 14.64
N ARG A 90 -5.94 13.15 14.44
CA ARG A 90 -5.16 13.73 15.55
C ARG A 90 -6.01 14.62 16.44
N GLU A 91 -6.88 15.44 15.86
CA GLU A 91 -7.87 16.25 16.58
C GLU A 91 -8.81 15.43 17.47
N LYS A 92 -9.03 14.15 17.13
CA LYS A 92 -9.84 13.20 17.91
C LYS A 92 -9.04 12.40 18.93
N GLY A 93 -7.76 12.75 19.12
CA GLY A 93 -6.85 12.14 20.08
C GLY A 93 -6.20 10.86 19.61
N TYR A 94 -6.14 10.61 18.29
CA TYR A 94 -5.41 9.45 17.76
C TYR A 94 -3.97 9.79 17.42
N GLU A 95 -3.06 8.85 17.68
CA GLU A 95 -1.72 8.85 17.07
C GLU A 95 -1.85 8.35 15.62
N VAL A 96 -1.33 9.11 14.65
CA VAL A 96 -1.54 8.81 13.22
C VAL A 96 -0.23 8.68 12.46
N SER A 97 -0.04 7.55 11.77
CA SER A 97 1.02 7.35 10.77
C SER A 97 0.48 7.42 9.34
N LEU A 98 1.24 8.09 8.46
CA LEU A 98 1.01 8.14 7.02
C LEU A 98 2.21 7.50 6.34
N ASP A 99 2.00 6.36 5.70
CA ASP A 99 3.05 5.55 5.12
C ASP A 99 2.77 5.26 3.64
N ALA A 100 3.82 5.30 2.81
CA ALA A 100 3.76 4.80 1.44
C ALA A 100 4.39 3.41 1.38
N PHE A 101 3.73 2.48 0.69
CA PHE A 101 4.24 1.12 0.48
C PHE A 101 4.54 0.89 -0.99
N ILE A 102 5.83 0.90 -1.34
CA ILE A 102 6.28 1.05 -2.73
C ILE A 102 6.99 -0.20 -3.21
N LEU A 103 6.49 -0.77 -4.31
CA LEU A 103 7.20 -1.77 -5.10
C LEU A 103 7.39 -1.24 -6.50
N GLY A 104 8.56 -1.42 -7.09
CA GLY A 104 8.76 -1.04 -8.47
C GLY A 104 8.19 -2.09 -9.43
N ALA A 105 7.74 -1.66 -10.61
CA ALA A 105 7.14 -2.52 -11.62
C ALA A 105 8.05 -3.64 -12.15
N LEU A 106 9.37 -3.53 -11.98
CA LEU A 106 10.37 -4.52 -12.39
C LEU A 106 10.89 -5.37 -11.20
N GLY A 107 10.32 -5.16 -10.01
CA GLY A 107 10.60 -5.95 -8.81
C GLY A 107 11.43 -5.26 -7.74
N SER A 108 11.72 -3.95 -7.87
CA SER A 108 12.37 -3.20 -6.80
C SER A 108 11.52 -3.15 -5.54
N TRP A 109 12.17 -3.16 -4.39
CA TRP A 109 11.56 -3.05 -3.07
C TRP A 109 12.08 -1.81 -2.36
N ASP A 110 11.19 -0.91 -1.97
CA ASP A 110 11.59 0.26 -1.19
C ASP A 110 12.03 -0.15 0.22
N ARG A 111 13.17 0.38 0.67
CA ARG A 111 13.66 0.16 2.04
C ARG A 111 12.71 0.75 3.09
N ALA A 112 11.97 1.80 2.76
CA ALA A 112 10.97 2.40 3.65
C ALA A 112 9.85 1.42 4.02
N ASN A 113 9.56 0.43 3.16
CA ASN A 113 8.56 -0.61 3.45
C ASN A 113 8.84 -1.37 4.73
N GLU A 114 10.11 -1.52 5.15
CA GLU A 114 10.45 -2.19 6.40
C GLU A 114 9.87 -1.47 7.63
N GLY A 115 9.85 -0.13 7.61
CA GLY A 115 9.22 0.68 8.64
C GLY A 115 7.71 0.44 8.67
N VAL A 116 7.07 0.43 7.50
CA VAL A 116 5.63 0.16 7.35
C VAL A 116 5.26 -1.22 7.90
N LEU A 117 6.02 -2.26 7.56
CA LEU A 117 5.79 -3.62 8.06
C LEU A 117 5.94 -3.70 9.59
N LYS A 118 6.89 -2.96 10.15
CA LYS A 118 7.06 -2.84 11.61
C LYS A 118 5.87 -2.13 12.26
N HIS A 119 5.41 -1.01 11.70
CA HIS A 119 4.24 -0.29 12.20
C HIS A 119 2.99 -1.17 12.16
N LEU A 120 2.81 -1.95 11.10
CA LEU A 120 1.72 -2.90 10.92
C LEU A 120 1.88 -4.21 11.73
N ARG A 121 2.93 -4.31 12.55
CA ARG A 121 3.29 -5.49 13.36
C ARG A 121 3.33 -6.81 12.56
N VAL A 122 3.74 -6.73 11.29
CA VAL A 122 3.95 -7.92 10.46
C VAL A 122 5.20 -8.64 10.96
N SER A 123 5.11 -9.96 11.21
CA SER A 123 6.26 -10.70 11.75
C SER A 123 7.46 -10.64 10.79
N PRO A 124 8.70 -10.43 11.27
CA PRO A 124 9.88 -10.36 10.41
C PRO A 124 10.11 -11.64 9.58
N ARG A 125 9.76 -12.79 10.15
CA ARG A 125 9.84 -14.10 9.47
C ARG A 125 8.89 -14.13 8.28
N TYR A 126 7.63 -13.74 8.48
CA TYR A 126 6.63 -13.70 7.41
C TYR A 126 6.94 -12.59 6.39
N ALA A 127 7.35 -11.40 6.83
CA ALA A 127 7.74 -10.28 5.99
C ALA A 127 8.78 -10.67 4.92
N ARG A 128 9.77 -11.48 5.29
CA ARG A 128 10.80 -11.98 4.35
C ARG A 128 10.21 -12.82 3.23
N VAL A 129 9.25 -13.70 3.54
CA VAL A 129 8.57 -14.53 2.55
C VAL A 129 7.63 -13.68 1.71
N MET A 130 6.83 -12.83 2.36
CA MET A 130 5.88 -11.95 1.72
C MET A 130 6.54 -11.01 0.70
N ARG A 131 7.71 -10.44 1.02
CA ARG A 131 8.50 -9.62 0.10
C ARG A 131 8.76 -10.35 -1.22
N ARG A 132 9.25 -11.59 -1.15
CA ARG A 132 9.55 -12.40 -2.34
C ARG A 132 8.29 -12.65 -3.16
N LEU A 133 7.20 -13.01 -2.50
CA LEU A 133 5.92 -13.29 -3.17
C LEU A 133 5.32 -12.03 -3.82
N MET A 134 5.35 -10.88 -3.15
CA MET A 134 4.89 -9.61 -3.71
C MET A 134 5.71 -9.20 -4.94
N VAL A 135 7.05 -9.31 -4.86
CA VAL A 135 7.93 -9.02 -6.00
C VAL A 135 7.63 -9.95 -7.18
N SER A 136 7.47 -11.25 -6.93
CA SER A 136 7.11 -12.21 -7.98
C SER A 136 5.76 -11.89 -8.63
N ASP A 137 4.74 -11.53 -7.84
CA ASP A 137 3.43 -11.15 -8.37
C ASP A 137 3.52 -9.88 -9.22
N VAL A 138 4.25 -8.86 -8.75
CA VAL A 138 4.43 -7.60 -9.47
C VAL A 138 5.10 -7.84 -10.84
N ILE A 139 6.16 -8.64 -10.88
CA ILE A 139 6.85 -8.99 -12.14
C ILE A 139 5.91 -9.76 -13.07
N ARG A 140 5.17 -10.74 -12.55
CA ARG A 140 4.18 -11.51 -13.33
C ARG A 140 3.14 -10.58 -13.96
N TRP A 141 2.53 -9.70 -13.17
CA TRP A 141 1.58 -8.73 -13.67
C TRP A 141 2.19 -7.79 -14.71
N SER A 142 3.41 -7.30 -14.48
CA SER A 142 4.12 -6.45 -15.45
C SER A 142 4.37 -7.17 -16.78
N ARG A 143 4.72 -8.46 -16.75
CA ARG A 143 4.79 -9.31 -17.95
C ARG A 143 3.44 -9.38 -18.65
N ASP A 144 2.37 -9.69 -17.91
CA ASP A 144 1.05 -9.91 -18.50
C ASP A 144 0.49 -8.61 -19.11
N ILE A 145 0.75 -7.46 -18.49
CA ILE A 145 0.48 -6.12 -19.06
C ILE A 145 1.23 -5.93 -20.38
N TYR A 146 2.53 -6.24 -20.41
CA TYR A 146 3.36 -6.09 -21.61
C TYR A 146 2.89 -7.02 -22.73
N VAL A 147 2.64 -8.29 -22.43
CA VAL A 147 2.14 -9.27 -23.41
C VAL A 147 0.78 -8.84 -23.95
N THR A 148 -0.14 -8.39 -23.09
CA THR A 148 -1.45 -7.86 -23.53
C THR A 148 -1.27 -6.64 -24.43
N HIS A 149 -0.33 -5.75 -24.13
CA HIS A 149 -0.05 -4.57 -24.96
C HIS A 149 0.44 -4.96 -26.36
N VAL A 150 1.36 -5.92 -26.45
CA VAL A 150 1.95 -6.35 -27.73
C VAL A 150 1.00 -7.22 -28.54
N THR A 151 0.22 -8.08 -27.89
CA THR A 151 -0.60 -9.10 -28.58
C THR A 151 -2.08 -8.74 -28.69
N GLY A 152 -2.57 -7.76 -27.93
CA GLY A 152 -4.00 -7.43 -27.82
C GLY A 152 -4.84 -8.44 -27.03
N HIS A 153 -4.25 -9.54 -26.56
CA HIS A 153 -4.95 -10.62 -25.85
C HIS A 153 -4.62 -10.61 -24.36
N GLN A 154 -5.67 -10.69 -23.53
CA GLN A 154 -5.49 -10.84 -22.08
C GLN A 154 -4.98 -12.26 -21.78
N GLN A 155 -4.10 -12.35 -20.78
CA GLN A 155 -3.53 -13.61 -20.27
C GLN A 155 -4.19 -14.00 -18.94
#